data_AF-A0A7Z2XC58-F1
#
_entry.id   AF-A0A7Z2XC58-F1
#
_cell.length_a   1.000
_cell.length_b   1.000
_cell.length_c   1.000
_cell.angle_alpha   90.00
_cell.angle_beta   90.00
_cell.angle_gamma   90.00
#
_symmetry.space_group_name_H-M   'P 1'
#
loop_
_entity.id
_entity.type
_entity.pdbx_description
1 polymer ?
#
loop_
_entity_poly.entity_id
_entity_poly.type
_entity_poly.pdbx_seq_one_letter_code
_entity_poly.pdbx_strand_id
1 'polypeptide(L)'
;MTKSTATVSAREAYQVLKDVALDIRALQHPPTASNGETTVLKVDDWEITLLTSNGVLIGCPSCVAPDGRTGHWQRFGTDPVSLLSAWEQARIEATLPAAALGEDRLGTSAKA
;
A
#
# COMPACT_ATOMS: atom_id res chain seq x y z
N MET A 1 -24.55 -15.57 -2.83
CA MET A 1 -23.62 -14.54 -2.30
C MET A 1 -24.18 -13.17 -2.66
N THR A 2 -24.81 -12.49 -1.70
CA THR A 2 -25.27 -11.10 -1.89
C THR A 2 -24.03 -10.20 -1.93
N LYS A 3 -23.66 -9.71 -3.11
CA LYS A 3 -22.61 -8.71 -3.27
C LYS A 3 -23.11 -7.42 -2.60
N SER A 4 -22.51 -7.05 -1.47
CA SER A 4 -22.77 -5.75 -0.86
C SER A 4 -22.25 -4.68 -1.82
N THR A 5 -23.11 -3.75 -2.21
CA THR A 5 -22.80 -2.64 -3.14
C THR A 5 -22.00 -1.51 -2.47
N ALA A 6 -21.64 -1.65 -1.20
CA ALA A 6 -20.81 -0.68 -0.49
C ALA A 6 -19.38 -0.71 -1.04
N THR A 7 -18.75 0.46 -1.16
CA THR A 7 -17.30 0.56 -1.40
C THR A 7 -16.53 0.20 -0.13
N VAL A 8 -15.24 -0.11 -0.26
CA VAL A 8 -14.38 -0.25 0.92
C VAL A 8 -14.18 1.11 1.56
N SER A 9 -14.45 1.21 2.86
CA SER A 9 -14.20 2.43 3.61
C SER A 9 -12.71 2.62 3.94
N ALA A 10 -12.30 3.86 4.17
CA ALA A 10 -10.93 4.17 4.61
C ALA A 10 -10.54 3.43 5.90
N ARG A 11 -11.49 3.28 6.82
CA ARG A 11 -11.26 2.60 8.11
C ARG A 11 -11.04 1.10 7.93
N GLU A 12 -11.78 0.45 7.02
CA GLU A 12 -11.53 -0.96 6.69
C GLU A 12 -10.13 -1.16 6.12
N ALA A 13 -9.74 -0.37 5.12
CA ALA A 13 -8.39 -0.43 4.54
C ALA A 13 -7.29 -0.14 5.59
N TYR A 14 -7.50 0.85 6.45
CA TYR A 14 -6.60 1.16 7.57
C TYR A 14 -6.46 -0.02 8.54
N GLN A 15 -7.54 -0.74 8.89
CA GLN A 15 -7.42 -1.91 9.78
C GLN A 15 -6.53 -2.99 9.16
N VAL A 16 -6.62 -3.23 7.85
CA VAL A 16 -5.74 -4.20 7.18
C VAL A 16 -4.28 -3.74 7.25
N LEU A 17 -4.00 -2.47 6.97
CA LEU A 17 -2.65 -1.92 7.09
C LEU A 17 -2.12 -1.98 8.53
N LYS A 18 -2.95 -1.67 9.51
CA LYS A 18 -2.60 -1.80 10.94
C LYS A 18 -2.25 -3.24 11.30
N ASP A 19 -3.06 -4.21 10.86
CA ASP A 19 -2.82 -5.63 11.15
C ASP A 19 -1.49 -6.10 10.54
N VAL A 20 -1.13 -5.62 9.35
CA VAL A 20 0.18 -5.88 8.75
C VAL A 20 1.29 -5.22 9.57
N ALA A 21 1.13 -3.97 9.99
CA ALA A 21 2.11 -3.29 10.82
C ALA A 21 2.34 -4.01 12.15
N LEU A 22 1.29 -4.56 12.75
CA LEU A 22 1.36 -5.33 13.99
C LEU A 22 1.83 -6.79 13.80
N ASP A 23 2.15 -7.21 12.57
CA ASP A 23 2.49 -8.60 12.23
C ASP A 23 1.36 -9.60 12.52
N ILE A 24 0.11 -9.12 12.63
CA ILE A 24 -1.11 -9.93 12.83
C ILE A 24 -1.52 -10.59 11.52
N ARG A 25 -1.35 -9.87 10.39
CA ARG A 25 -1.57 -10.40 9.04
C ARG A 25 -0.26 -10.45 8.28
N ALA A 26 0.07 -11.63 7.77
CA ALA A 26 1.28 -11.83 6.99
C ALA A 26 1.05 -11.44 5.52
N LEU A 27 2.09 -10.89 4.91
CA LEU A 27 2.11 -10.68 3.46
C LEU A 27 2.20 -12.03 2.76
N GLN A 28 1.32 -12.26 1.79
CA GLN A 28 1.34 -13.50 1.00
C GLN A 28 2.57 -13.54 0.08
N HIS A 29 3.00 -12.36 -0.38
CA HIS A 29 4.14 -12.15 -1.26
C HIS A 29 4.85 -10.85 -0.86
N PRO A 30 6.15 -10.71 -1.17
CA PRO A 30 6.83 -9.43 -1.02
C PRO A 30 6.07 -8.34 -1.81
N PRO A 31 5.97 -7.10 -1.30
CA PRO A 31 5.24 -6.06 -2.01
C PRO A 31 5.91 -5.79 -3.36
N THR A 32 5.10 -5.66 -4.39
CA THR A 32 5.58 -5.53 -5.77
C THR A 32 5.55 -4.06 -6.19
N ALA A 33 6.70 -3.52 -6.58
CA ALA A 33 6.77 -2.20 -7.20
C ALA A 33 6.18 -2.27 -8.61
N SER A 34 5.21 -1.42 -8.90
CA SER A 34 4.56 -1.35 -10.22
C SER A 34 5.26 -0.32 -11.11
N ASN A 35 5.42 0.91 -10.62
CA ASN A 35 5.89 2.05 -11.43
C ASN A 35 6.96 2.91 -10.70
N GLY A 36 7.66 2.35 -9.71
CA GLY A 36 8.63 3.07 -8.86
C GLY A 36 7.98 3.94 -7.76
N GLU A 37 6.82 4.52 -8.03
CA GLU A 37 6.07 5.34 -7.05
C GLU A 37 4.87 4.61 -6.43
N THR A 38 4.55 3.42 -6.94
CA THR A 38 3.39 2.65 -6.50
C THR A 38 3.82 1.24 -6.15
N THR A 39 3.43 0.79 -4.96
CA THR A 39 3.69 -0.56 -4.44
C THR A 39 2.38 -1.25 -4.15
N VAL A 40 2.24 -2.50 -4.59
CA VAL A 40 1.05 -3.32 -4.32
C VAL A 40 1.33 -4.29 -3.19
N LEU A 41 0.47 -4.25 -2.16
CA LEU A 41 0.47 -5.13 -1.01
C LEU A 41 -0.64 -6.19 -1.16
N LYS A 42 -0.29 -7.46 -0.97
CA LYS A 42 -1.26 -8.58 -1.02
C LYS A 42 -1.35 -9.30 0.33
N VAL A 43 -2.53 -9.28 0.93
CA VAL A 43 -2.79 -9.75 2.32
C VAL A 43 -4.16 -10.37 2.40
N ASP A 44 -4.26 -11.67 2.71
CA ASP A 44 -5.56 -12.36 2.85
C ASP A 44 -6.56 -12.04 1.72
N ASP A 45 -6.11 -12.11 0.47
CA ASP A 45 -6.88 -11.78 -0.75
C ASP A 45 -7.27 -10.30 -0.90
N TRP A 46 -6.80 -9.43 -0.01
CA TRP A 46 -6.78 -7.99 -0.22
C TRP A 46 -5.67 -7.62 -1.19
N GLU A 47 -5.98 -6.68 -2.08
CA GLU A 47 -4.98 -5.98 -2.88
C GLU A 47 -5.02 -4.50 -2.51
N ILE A 48 -3.96 -4.00 -1.87
CA ILE A 48 -3.86 -2.60 -1.43
C ILE A 48 -2.77 -1.92 -2.24
N THR A 49 -3.14 -0.87 -2.96
CA THR A 49 -2.21 -0.05 -3.72
C THR A 49 -1.72 1.09 -2.83
N LEU A 50 -0.41 1.16 -2.62
CA LEU A 50 0.25 2.18 -1.81
C LEU A 50 1.03 3.12 -2.72
N LEU A 51 0.96 4.42 -2.43
CA LEU A 51 1.77 5.44 -3.06
C LEU A 51 2.98 5.71 -2.18
N THR A 52 4.16 5.61 -2.77
CA THR A 52 5.44 5.72 -2.09
C THR A 52 6.31 6.74 -2.81
N SER A 53 7.04 7.56 -2.06
CA SER A 53 8.02 8.51 -2.61
C SER A 53 9.32 8.36 -1.83
N ASN A 54 10.39 7.99 -2.52
CA ASN A 54 11.72 7.78 -1.91
C ASN A 54 11.69 6.86 -0.68
N GLY A 55 10.89 5.81 -0.72
CA GLY A 55 10.75 4.82 0.35
C GLY A 55 9.76 5.20 1.45
N VAL A 56 9.22 6.42 1.39
CA VAL A 56 8.25 6.92 2.37
C VAL A 56 6.85 6.62 1.87
N LEU A 57 5.99 6.13 2.74
CA LEU A 57 4.58 5.90 2.46
C LEU A 57 3.84 7.24 2.50
N ILE A 58 3.27 7.67 1.37
CA ILE A 58 2.62 8.99 1.26
C ILE A 58 1.10 8.91 1.03
N GLY A 59 0.58 7.73 0.70
CA GLY A 59 -0.86 7.55 0.56
C GLY A 59 -1.27 6.15 0.12
N CYS A 60 -2.57 5.95 0.03
CA CYS A 60 -3.19 4.74 -0.49
C CYS A 60 -4.20 5.19 -1.56
N PRO A 61 -3.90 5.08 -2.86
CA PRO A 61 -4.82 5.50 -3.92
C PRO A 61 -6.04 4.58 -4.07
N SER A 62 -5.87 3.28 -3.86
CA SER A 62 -6.96 2.30 -4.00
C SER A 62 -6.74 1.01 -3.21
N CYS A 63 -7.85 0.33 -2.90
CA CYS A 63 -7.83 -1.05 -2.41
C CYS A 63 -8.94 -1.90 -3.03
N VAL A 64 -8.72 -3.21 -3.04
CA VAL A 64 -9.70 -4.23 -3.40
C VAL A 64 -9.80 -5.22 -2.25
N ALA A 65 -11.02 -5.41 -1.75
CA ALA A 65 -11.32 -6.39 -0.71
C ALA A 65 -11.54 -7.79 -1.32
N PRO A 66 -11.44 -8.87 -0.53
CA PRO A 66 -11.63 -10.26 -0.98
C PRO A 66 -13.01 -10.53 -1.58
N ASP A 67 -14.02 -9.75 -1.17
CA ASP A 67 -15.39 -9.83 -1.70
C ASP A 67 -15.58 -9.05 -3.03
N GLY A 68 -14.52 -8.44 -3.53
CA GLY A 68 -14.47 -7.66 -4.77
C GLY A 68 -14.94 -6.21 -4.63
N ARG A 69 -15.19 -5.72 -3.41
CA ARG A 69 -15.44 -4.28 -3.19
C ARG A 69 -14.16 -3.49 -3.43
N THR A 70 -14.30 -2.27 -3.97
CA THR A 70 -13.17 -1.36 -4.18
C THR A 70 -13.29 -0.11 -3.32
N GLY A 71 -12.15 0.44 -2.90
CA GLY A 71 -12.03 1.73 -2.22
C GLY A 71 -11.13 2.65 -3.01
N HIS A 72 -11.52 3.92 -3.14
CA HIS A 72 -10.75 4.98 -3.80
C HIS A 72 -10.95 6.29 -3.04
N TRP A 73 -9.88 7.03 -2.75
CA TRP A 73 -9.94 8.19 -1.84
C TRP A 73 -9.46 9.50 -2.46
N GLN A 74 -8.96 9.50 -3.71
CA GLN A 74 -8.33 10.66 -4.36
C GLN A 74 -9.24 11.90 -4.49
N ARG A 75 -10.56 11.74 -4.44
CA ARG A 75 -11.52 12.83 -4.70
C ARG A 75 -12.39 13.18 -3.49
N PHE A 76 -12.86 12.15 -2.78
CA PHE A 76 -13.71 12.29 -1.60
C PHE A 76 -13.39 11.14 -0.65
N GLY A 77 -12.83 11.43 0.52
CA GLY A 77 -12.52 10.42 1.52
C GLY A 77 -11.24 10.74 2.29
N THR A 78 -11.12 10.15 3.47
CA THR A 78 -9.87 10.14 4.23
C THR A 78 -8.96 9.07 3.66
N ASP A 79 -7.70 9.40 3.39
CA ASP A 79 -6.71 8.41 2.97
C ASP A 79 -6.46 7.43 4.15
N PRO A 80 -6.52 6.10 3.94
CA PRO A 80 -6.20 5.11 4.97
C PRO A 80 -4.84 5.29 5.64
N VAL A 81 -3.82 5.75 4.90
CA VAL A 81 -2.48 6.03 5.41
C VAL A 81 -2.51 7.18 6.40
N SER A 82 -3.36 8.19 6.20
CA SER A 82 -3.52 9.30 7.15
C SER A 82 -4.10 8.88 8.50
N LEU A 83 -4.63 7.65 8.61
CA LEU A 83 -5.13 7.08 9.86
C LEU A 83 -4.05 6.29 10.63
N LEU A 84 -2.90 6.00 10.00
CA LEU A 84 -1.80 5.31 10.64
C LEU A 84 -1.10 6.24 11.64
N SER A 85 -0.71 5.68 12.77
CA SER A 85 0.29 6.31 13.63
C SER A 85 1.67 6.29 12.97
N ALA A 86 2.57 7.17 13.41
CA ALA A 86 3.95 7.21 12.91
C ALA A 86 4.67 5.85 13.06
N TRP A 87 4.38 5.11 14.12
CA TRP A 87 4.95 3.78 14.34
C TRP A 87 4.38 2.74 13.35
N GLU A 88 3.06 2.72 13.15
CA GLU A 88 2.43 1.80 12.18
C GLU A 88 2.93 2.08 10.77
N GLN A 89 3.05 3.35 10.38
CA GLN A 89 3.58 3.76 9.08
C GLN A 89 5.02 3.29 8.87
N ALA A 90 5.93 3.57 9.82
CA ALA A 90 7.33 3.15 9.72
C ALA A 90 7.48 1.62 9.59
N ARG A 91 6.57 0.87 10.21
CA ARG A 91 6.57 -0.59 10.12
C ARG A 91 6.10 -1.09 8.75
N ILE A 92 5.13 -0.42 8.12
CA ILE A 92 4.75 -0.70 6.72
C ILE A 92 5.89 -0.33 5.78
N GLU A 93 6.51 0.83 5.97
CA GLU A 93 7.64 1.28 5.15
C GLU A 93 8.80 0.27 5.16
N ALA A 94 9.06 -0.36 6.31
CA ALA A 94 10.07 -1.42 6.43
C ALA A 94 9.76 -2.70 5.63
N THR A 95 8.52 -2.89 5.18
CA THR A 95 8.13 -4.03 4.32
C THR A 95 8.27 -3.72 2.84
N LEU A 96 8.41 -2.44 2.47
CA LEU A 96 8.46 -2.00 1.08
C LEU A 96 9.73 -2.49 0.37
N PRO A 97 9.67 -2.80 -0.94
CA PRO A 97 10.83 -3.22 -1.69
C PRO A 97 11.86 -2.09 -1.79
N ALA A 98 13.15 -2.45 -1.87
CA ALA A 98 14.24 -1.47 -2.01
C ALA A 98 14.09 -0.57 -3.24
N ALA A 99 13.49 -1.06 -4.33
CA ALA A 99 13.22 -0.25 -5.52
C ALA A 99 12.22 0.91 -5.28
N ALA A 100 11.43 0.86 -4.20
CA ALA A 100 10.60 1.98 -3.77
C ALA A 100 11.40 3.03 -2.98
N LEU A 101 12.56 2.65 -2.41
CA LEU A 101 13.50 3.52 -1.71
C LEU A 101 14.34 4.34 -2.72
N GLY A 102 13.69 5.15 -3.56
CA GLY A 102 14.31 6.19 -4.38
C GLY A 102 15.76 5.91 -4.77
N GLU A 103 15.99 4.90 -5.61
CA GLU A 103 17.31 4.68 -6.19
C GLU A 103 17.58 5.88 -7.10
N ASP A 104 18.33 6.85 -6.58
CA ASP A 104 19.06 7.82 -7.38
C ASP A 104 19.71 7.03 -8.51
N ARG A 105 19.29 7.31 -9.74
CA ARG A 105 19.84 6.69 -10.94
C ARG A 105 21.30 7.12 -11.06
N LEU A 106 22.18 6.45 -10.33
CA LEU A 106 23.61 6.50 -10.58
C LEU A 106 23.80 5.97 -11.99
N GLY A 107 24.04 6.92 -12.90
CA GLY A 107 24.10 6.70 -14.32
C GLY A 107 25.03 5.54 -14.67
N THR A 108 24.46 4.49 -15.24
CA THR A 108 25.20 3.61 -16.15
C THR A 108 25.51 4.45 -17.40
N SER A 109 26.59 5.21 -17.35
CA SER A 109 27.29 5.68 -18.54
C SER A 109 28.43 4.71 -18.81
N ALA A 110 28.09 3.55 -19.37
CA ALA A 110 29.05 2.75 -20.10
C ALA A 110 29.18 3.40 -21.49
N LYS A 111 30.20 4.24 -21.66
CA LYS A 111 30.60 4.74 -22.98
C LYS A 111 31.77 3.88 -23.47
N ALA A 112 31.58 3.36 -24.68
CA ALA A 112 32.48 2.51 -25.45
C ALA A 112 33.83 3.16 -25.76
#